data_AF-A0A372FB13-F1
#
_entry.id   AF-A0A372FB13-F1
#
_cell.length_a   1.000
_cell.length_b   1.000
_cell.length_c   1.000
_cell.angle_alpha   90.00
_cell.angle_beta   90.00
_cell.angle_gamma   90.00
#
_symmetry.space_group_name_H-M   'P 1'
#
loop_
_entity.id
_entity.type
_entity.pdbx_description
1 polymer ?
#
loop_
_entity_poly.entity_id
_entity_poly.type
_entity_poly.pdbx_seq_one_letter_code
_entity_poly.pdbx_strand_id
1 'polypeptide(L)'
;MNPEEINFFKTHLSEIRKYKKESDYELSNTLLVASNDFGIEHLDLILLAFDDESEDQSAIYSFRHSFADIYKKTDKETFFEVFLSNLSILFPHAIGWARTLFTQWTYNEPEGLLFVKIARRYPDTKEKILSVFDIILNERYDDGTESHDAANVKKYKEILLANS
;
A
#
# COMPACT_ATOMS: atom_id res chain seq x y z
N MET A 1 -14.56 1.83 15.28
CA MET A 1 -13.63 2.70 16.02
C MET A 1 -14.33 3.99 16.41
N ASN A 2 -14.12 4.47 17.64
CA ASN A 2 -14.69 5.72 18.11
C ASN A 2 -13.81 6.94 17.67
N PRO A 3 -14.34 8.17 17.71
CA PRO A 3 -13.60 9.36 17.26
C PRO A 3 -12.32 9.65 18.06
N GLU A 4 -12.25 9.27 19.34
CA GLU A 4 -11.09 9.50 20.21
C GLU A 4 -9.91 8.61 19.80
N GLU A 5 -10.19 7.34 19.47
CA GLU A 5 -9.21 6.38 18.94
C GLU A 5 -8.64 6.82 17.59
N ILE A 6 -9.49 7.36 16.70
CA ILE A 6 -9.04 7.90 15.40
C ILE A 6 -8.12 9.10 15.60
N ASN A 7 -8.49 10.01 16.52
CA ASN A 7 -7.69 11.20 16.78
C ASN A 7 -6.35 10.86 17.45
N PHE A 8 -6.37 9.88 18.36
CA PHE A 8 -5.17 9.32 18.96
C PHE A 8 -4.24 8.74 17.89
N PHE A 9 -4.76 7.91 16.99
CA PHE A 9 -4.00 7.30 15.89
C PHE A 9 -3.35 8.37 15.00
N LYS A 10 -4.11 9.39 14.58
CA LYS A 10 -3.61 10.51 13.75
C LYS A 10 -2.52 11.32 14.45
N THR A 11 -2.66 11.55 15.75
CA THR A 11 -1.72 12.38 16.53
C THR A 11 -0.36 11.70 16.69
N HIS A 12 -0.35 10.39 16.96
CA HIS A 12 0.88 9.65 17.25
C HIS A 12 1.52 9.03 15.99
N LEU A 13 0.97 9.31 14.81
CA LEU A 13 1.39 8.63 13.58
C LEU A 13 2.79 9.03 13.07
N SER A 14 3.19 10.27 13.32
CA SER A 14 4.56 10.70 13.06
C SER A 14 5.58 10.07 14.01
N GLU A 15 5.12 9.63 15.19
CA GLU A 15 5.90 8.86 16.16
C GLU A 15 5.91 7.38 15.76
N ILE A 16 4.81 6.85 15.19
CA ILE A 16 4.71 5.50 14.55
C ILE A 16 5.80 5.27 13.52
N ARG A 17 6.10 6.27 12.69
CA ARG A 17 7.19 6.19 11.69
C ARG A 17 8.60 6.21 12.30
N LYS A 18 8.75 6.64 13.55
CA LYS A 18 10.04 6.91 14.20
C LYS A 18 10.38 5.97 15.36
N TYR A 19 9.54 4.98 15.68
CA TYR A 19 9.80 4.10 16.82
C TYR A 19 11.03 3.22 16.60
N LYS A 20 12.00 3.36 17.51
CA LYS A 20 13.28 2.65 17.50
C LYS A 20 13.61 1.96 18.85
N LYS A 21 12.71 1.96 19.86
CA LYS A 21 13.02 1.45 21.22
C LYS A 21 11.87 0.73 21.94
N GLU A 22 12.25 -0.17 22.85
CA GLU A 22 11.39 -1.10 23.62
C GLU A 22 10.40 -0.44 24.61
N SER A 23 10.54 0.84 24.97
CA SER A 23 9.60 1.53 25.86
C SER A 23 8.22 1.79 25.25
N ASP A 24 8.05 1.49 23.95
CA ASP A 24 6.91 1.91 23.14
C ASP A 24 5.95 0.73 22.83
N TYR A 25 6.15 -0.41 23.51
CA TYR A 25 5.37 -1.66 23.33
C TYR A 25 3.88 -1.50 23.64
N GLU A 26 3.50 -0.73 24.66
CA GLU A 26 2.10 -0.48 25.01
C GLU A 26 1.37 0.35 23.95
N LEU A 27 2.07 1.30 23.33
CA LEU A 27 1.53 2.11 22.23
C LEU A 27 1.37 1.26 20.98
N SER A 28 2.39 0.47 20.62
CA SER A 28 2.34 -0.50 19.52
C SER A 28 1.18 -1.51 19.69
N ASN A 29 0.99 -2.05 20.90
CA ASN A 29 -0.15 -2.94 21.22
C ASN A 29 -1.51 -2.23 21.15
N THR A 30 -1.61 -0.99 21.62
CA THR A 30 -2.87 -0.21 21.53
C THR A 30 -3.25 0.02 20.08
N LEU A 31 -2.28 0.32 19.22
CA LEU A 31 -2.48 0.51 17.78
C LEU A 31 -2.80 -0.82 17.06
N LEU A 32 -2.21 -1.93 17.49
CA LEU A 32 -2.51 -3.29 17.01
C LEU A 32 -3.96 -3.69 17.33
N VAL A 33 -4.43 -3.40 18.55
CA VAL A 33 -5.83 -3.64 18.93
C VAL A 33 -6.76 -2.74 18.13
N ALA A 34 -6.43 -1.46 17.98
CA ALA A 34 -7.23 -0.51 17.21
C ALA A 34 -7.33 -0.88 15.72
N SER A 35 -6.23 -1.35 15.10
CA SER A 35 -6.20 -1.65 13.66
C SER A 35 -7.02 -2.89 13.28
N ASN A 36 -7.34 -3.78 14.22
CA ASN A 36 -8.17 -4.96 13.95
C ASN A 36 -9.62 -4.61 13.57
N ASP A 37 -10.10 -3.43 13.97
CA ASP A 37 -11.45 -2.95 13.69
C ASP A 37 -11.52 -2.01 12.48
N PHE A 38 -10.44 -1.87 11.71
CA PHE A 38 -10.43 -0.96 10.57
C PHE A 38 -11.23 -1.53 9.40
N GLY A 39 -12.23 -0.78 8.97
CA GLY A 39 -12.91 -0.95 7.69
C GLY A 39 -12.22 -0.21 6.55
N ILE A 40 -12.79 -0.31 5.35
CA ILE A 40 -12.29 0.36 4.15
C ILE A 40 -12.25 1.89 4.32
N GLU A 41 -13.14 2.46 5.13
CA GLU A 41 -13.21 3.87 5.50
C GLU A 41 -11.99 4.37 6.30
N HIS A 42 -11.14 3.46 6.77
CA HIS A 42 -9.91 3.75 7.53
C HIS A 42 -8.65 3.32 6.78
N LEU A 43 -8.76 3.01 5.48
CA LEU A 43 -7.60 2.60 4.68
C LEU A 43 -6.52 3.68 4.62
N ASP A 44 -6.89 4.96 4.64
CA ASP A 44 -5.98 6.10 4.71
C ASP A 44 -5.03 6.02 5.91
N LEU A 45 -5.55 5.64 7.09
CA LEU A 45 -4.77 5.48 8.32
C LEU A 45 -3.77 4.32 8.21
N ILE A 46 -4.19 3.19 7.61
CA ILE A 46 -3.28 2.06 7.34
C ILE A 46 -2.17 2.46 6.37
N LEU A 47 -2.52 3.14 5.27
CA LEU A 47 -1.54 3.57 4.28
C LEU A 47 -0.53 4.55 4.85
N LEU A 48 -0.98 5.44 5.75
CA LEU A 48 -0.10 6.40 6.41
C LEU A 48 0.90 5.71 7.35
N ALA A 49 0.53 4.55 7.91
CA ALA A 49 1.39 3.77 8.80
C ALA A 49 2.45 2.94 8.05
N PHE A 50 2.32 2.75 6.74
CA PHE A 50 3.40 2.16 5.95
C PHE A 50 4.57 3.13 5.82
N ASP A 51 5.76 2.62 6.15
CA ASP A 51 7.04 3.30 6.05
C ASP A 51 8.10 2.24 5.77
N ASP A 52 8.88 2.40 4.70
CA ASP A 52 9.95 1.46 4.34
C ASP A 52 11.14 1.56 5.31
N GLU A 53 11.27 2.65 6.07
CA GLU A 53 12.37 2.88 7.02
C GLU A 53 12.06 2.39 8.44
N SER A 54 10.86 1.87 8.70
CA SER A 54 10.45 1.46 10.04
C SER A 54 11.16 0.17 10.50
N GLU A 55 11.71 0.20 11.72
CA GLU A 55 12.46 -0.91 12.33
C GLU A 55 11.57 -1.81 13.21
N ASP A 56 10.37 -1.34 13.64
CA ASP A 56 9.43 -2.12 14.46
C ASP A 56 8.59 -3.08 13.60
N GLN A 57 9.05 -4.33 13.52
CA GLN A 57 8.37 -5.38 12.77
C GLN A 57 6.98 -5.75 13.31
N SER A 58 6.72 -5.53 14.61
CA SER A 58 5.47 -5.90 15.28
C SER A 58 4.31 -5.00 14.83
N ALA A 59 4.52 -3.68 14.86
CA ALA A 59 3.53 -2.71 14.41
C ALA A 59 3.24 -2.86 12.91
N ILE A 60 4.30 -2.97 12.11
CA ILE A 60 4.20 -3.19 10.66
C ILE A 60 3.41 -4.47 10.34
N TYR A 61 3.65 -5.56 11.07
CA TYR A 61 2.93 -6.82 10.88
C TYR A 61 1.42 -6.67 11.09
N SER A 62 1.00 -5.91 12.10
CA SER A 62 -0.41 -5.61 12.36
C SER A 62 -1.05 -4.83 11.24
N PHE A 63 -0.40 -3.77 10.75
CA PHE A 63 -0.92 -2.98 9.63
C PHE A 63 -1.01 -3.80 8.35
N ARG A 64 -0.05 -4.71 8.10
CA ARG A 64 -0.12 -5.68 6.99
C ARG A 64 -1.36 -6.56 7.09
N HIS A 65 -1.66 -7.07 8.28
CA HIS A 65 -2.84 -7.90 8.50
C HIS A 65 -4.14 -7.13 8.34
N SER A 66 -4.25 -5.95 8.94
CA SER A 66 -5.41 -5.08 8.76
C SER A 66 -5.63 -4.74 7.29
N PHE A 67 -4.56 -4.37 6.56
CA PHE A 67 -4.64 -4.12 5.12
C PHE A 67 -5.14 -5.36 4.37
N ALA A 68 -4.55 -6.54 4.64
CA ALA A 68 -4.92 -7.78 3.99
C ALA A 68 -6.37 -8.20 4.31
N ASP A 69 -6.84 -7.96 5.52
CA ASP A 69 -8.20 -8.21 5.95
C ASP A 69 -9.19 -7.28 5.25
N ILE A 70 -8.90 -5.97 5.17
CA ILE A 70 -9.69 -5.01 4.41
C ILE A 70 -9.72 -5.43 2.94
N TYR A 71 -8.57 -5.80 2.35
CA TYR A 71 -8.48 -6.27 0.97
C TYR A 71 -9.30 -7.53 0.69
N LYS A 72 -9.39 -8.45 1.66
CA LYS A 72 -10.18 -9.69 1.55
C LYS A 72 -11.68 -9.46 1.72
N LYS A 73 -12.08 -8.59 2.64
CA LYS A 73 -13.49 -8.36 3.01
C LYS A 73 -14.19 -7.36 2.07
N THR A 74 -13.43 -6.50 1.40
CA THR A 74 -13.96 -5.47 0.50
C THR A 74 -14.01 -5.97 -0.95
N ASP A 75 -15.07 -5.59 -1.67
CA ASP A 75 -15.12 -5.72 -3.13
C ASP A 75 -13.87 -5.06 -3.79
N LYS A 76 -13.35 -5.66 -4.86
CA LYS A 76 -12.09 -5.22 -5.47
C LYS A 76 -12.19 -3.87 -6.15
N GLU A 77 -13.32 -3.55 -6.79
CA GLU A 77 -13.48 -2.24 -7.43
C GLU A 77 -13.51 -1.15 -6.36
N THR A 78 -14.32 -1.34 -5.31
CA THR A 78 -14.39 -0.44 -4.16
C THR A 78 -13.03 -0.27 -3.49
N PHE A 79 -12.31 -1.36 -3.25
CA PHE A 79 -10.98 -1.33 -2.63
C PHE A 79 -10.00 -0.49 -3.46
N PHE A 80 -9.91 -0.74 -4.77
CA PHE A 80 -8.99 -0.01 -5.62
C PHE A 80 -9.36 1.46 -5.77
N GLU A 81 -10.65 1.81 -5.82
CA GLU A 81 -11.09 3.21 -5.84
C GLU A 81 -10.66 3.96 -4.58
N VAL A 82 -10.88 3.37 -3.40
CA VAL A 82 -10.47 3.99 -2.13
C VAL A 82 -8.95 4.04 -2.00
N PHE A 83 -8.26 2.95 -2.36
CA PHE A 83 -6.79 2.89 -2.35
C PHE A 83 -6.18 3.97 -3.25
N LEU A 84 -6.65 4.09 -4.49
CA LEU A 84 -6.14 5.07 -5.45
C LEU A 84 -6.45 6.51 -5.03
N SER A 85 -7.62 6.76 -4.46
CA SER A 85 -7.98 8.07 -3.88
C SER A 85 -7.03 8.50 -2.76
N ASN A 86 -6.43 7.53 -2.07
CA ASN A 86 -5.51 7.75 -0.94
C ASN A 86 -4.05 7.43 -1.28
N LEU A 87 -3.72 7.15 -2.55
CA LEU A 87 -2.38 6.68 -2.91
C LEU A 87 -1.29 7.68 -2.54
N SER A 88 -1.59 8.98 -2.60
CA SER A 88 -0.66 10.06 -2.22
C SER A 88 -0.21 10.00 -0.77
N ILE A 89 -0.94 9.31 0.12
CA ILE A 89 -0.59 9.14 1.53
C ILE A 89 0.58 8.18 1.69
N LEU A 90 0.65 7.16 0.84
CA LEU A 90 1.69 6.14 0.85
C LEU A 90 3.05 6.71 0.41
N PHE A 91 3.04 7.66 -0.52
CA PHE A 91 4.25 8.32 -1.01
C PHE A 91 4.54 9.59 -0.18
N PRO A 92 5.81 9.94 0.09
CA PRO A 92 7.07 9.38 -0.43
C PRO A 92 7.70 8.24 0.38
N HIS A 93 7.04 7.75 1.44
CA HIS A 93 7.70 6.97 2.50
C HIS A 93 7.67 5.44 2.30
N ALA A 94 6.80 4.95 1.43
CA ALA A 94 6.49 3.53 1.34
C ALA A 94 6.46 3.06 -0.14
N ILE A 95 7.57 3.31 -0.85
CA ILE A 95 7.73 2.92 -2.24
C ILE A 95 8.01 1.42 -2.41
N GLY A 96 8.78 0.82 -1.50
CA GLY A 96 9.01 -0.63 -1.42
C GLY A 96 7.72 -1.37 -1.11
N TRP A 97 6.90 -0.81 -0.22
CA TRP A 97 5.53 -1.22 0.02
C TRP A 97 4.64 -1.17 -1.23
N ALA A 98 4.59 -0.03 -1.90
CA ALA A 98 3.83 0.13 -3.14
C ALA A 98 4.26 -0.89 -4.20
N ARG A 99 5.58 -1.13 -4.32
CA ARG A 99 6.15 -2.14 -5.20
C ARG A 99 5.60 -3.53 -4.88
N THR A 100 5.67 -3.98 -3.63
CA THR A 100 5.16 -5.31 -3.23
C THR A 100 3.68 -5.48 -3.56
N LEU A 101 2.85 -4.47 -3.25
CA LEU A 101 1.43 -4.52 -3.56
C LEU A 101 1.16 -4.60 -5.06
N PHE A 102 1.86 -3.79 -5.85
CA PHE A 102 1.63 -3.71 -7.29
C PHE A 102 2.13 -4.96 -8.00
N THR A 103 3.26 -5.53 -7.56
CA THR A 103 3.72 -6.84 -8.00
C THR A 103 2.65 -7.90 -7.76
N GLN A 104 2.08 -7.96 -6.55
CA GLN A 104 1.04 -8.93 -6.22
C GLN A 104 -0.20 -8.78 -7.12
N TRP A 105 -0.71 -7.56 -7.30
CA TRP A 105 -1.90 -7.34 -8.13
C TRP A 105 -1.64 -7.58 -9.61
N THR A 106 -0.45 -7.26 -10.10
CA THR A 106 -0.09 -7.46 -11.51
C THR A 106 0.28 -8.92 -11.81
N TYR A 107 0.65 -9.71 -10.81
CA TYR A 107 0.81 -11.17 -10.97
C TYR A 107 -0.53 -11.86 -11.31
N ASN A 108 -1.62 -11.42 -10.69
CA ASN A 108 -2.96 -11.96 -10.92
C ASN A 108 -3.68 -11.19 -12.05
N GLU A 109 -3.84 -11.82 -13.23
CA GLU A 109 -4.29 -11.11 -14.44
C GLU A 109 -5.64 -10.36 -14.29
N PRO A 110 -6.72 -10.98 -13.77
CA PRO A 110 -7.96 -10.25 -13.48
C PRO A 110 -7.78 -9.04 -12.56
N GLU A 111 -6.96 -9.14 -11.52
CA GLU A 111 -6.74 -8.05 -10.57
C GLU A 111 -5.90 -6.92 -11.18
N GLY A 112 -4.83 -7.25 -11.91
CA GLY A 112 -3.99 -6.27 -12.58
C GLY A 112 -4.75 -5.45 -13.63
N LEU A 113 -5.61 -6.11 -14.42
CA LEU A 113 -6.50 -5.44 -15.36
C LEU A 113 -7.47 -4.50 -14.65
N LEU A 114 -8.10 -4.94 -13.56
CA LEU A 114 -9.03 -4.13 -12.79
C LEU A 114 -8.34 -2.91 -12.17
N PHE A 115 -7.19 -3.13 -11.52
CA PHE A 115 -6.37 -2.08 -10.93
C PHE A 115 -6.02 -0.98 -11.94
N VAL A 116 -5.48 -1.35 -13.10
CA VAL A 116 -5.12 -0.35 -14.13
C VAL A 116 -6.36 0.32 -14.74
N LYS A 117 -7.45 -0.41 -14.95
CA LYS A 117 -8.71 0.17 -15.44
C LYS A 117 -9.23 1.25 -14.50
N ILE A 118 -9.17 1.03 -13.19
CA ILE A 118 -9.60 2.00 -12.18
C ILE A 118 -8.58 3.13 -12.07
N ALA A 119 -7.27 2.85 -12.07
CA ALA A 119 -6.20 3.85 -12.02
C ALA A 119 -6.32 4.93 -13.10
N ARG A 120 -6.83 4.56 -14.29
CA ARG A 120 -7.12 5.51 -15.37
C ARG A 120 -8.16 6.58 -15.01
N ARG A 121 -9.01 6.34 -14.00
CA ARG A 121 -9.98 7.33 -13.47
C ARG A 121 -9.31 8.34 -12.51
N TYR A 122 -8.08 8.09 -12.08
CA TYR A 122 -7.33 8.87 -11.09
C TYR A 122 -6.02 9.43 -11.68
N PRO A 123 -6.08 10.43 -12.57
CA PRO A 123 -4.91 10.91 -13.32
C PRO A 123 -3.76 11.40 -12.43
N ASP A 124 -4.07 12.00 -11.27
CA ASP A 124 -3.08 12.52 -10.32
C ASP A 124 -2.21 11.43 -9.65
N THR A 125 -2.62 10.17 -9.80
CA THR A 125 -1.89 9.00 -9.27
C THR A 125 -1.01 8.34 -10.32
N LYS A 126 -1.22 8.67 -11.61
CA LYS A 126 -0.62 7.97 -12.75
C LYS A 126 0.90 7.97 -12.69
N GLU A 127 1.53 9.12 -12.44
CA GLU A 127 2.99 9.24 -12.37
C GLU A 127 3.58 8.37 -11.25
N LYS A 128 2.90 8.29 -10.09
CA LYS A 128 3.33 7.45 -8.97
C LYS A 128 3.25 5.97 -9.35
N ILE A 129 2.16 5.56 -9.99
CA ILE A 129 2.00 4.18 -10.46
C ILE A 129 3.07 3.81 -11.49
N LEU A 130 3.29 4.70 -12.47
CA LEU A 130 4.32 4.51 -13.49
C LEU A 130 5.72 4.42 -12.86
N SER A 131 6.04 5.25 -11.86
CA SER A 131 7.33 5.17 -11.17
C SER A 131 7.55 3.83 -10.47
N VAL A 132 6.50 3.25 -9.86
CA VAL A 132 6.61 1.92 -9.24
C VAL A 132 6.73 0.83 -10.30
N PHE A 133 5.98 0.93 -11.40
CA PHE A 133 6.13 0.00 -12.51
C PHE A 133 7.55 0.04 -13.10
N ASP A 134 8.15 1.23 -13.20
CA ASP A 134 9.55 1.37 -13.63
C ASP A 134 10.54 0.72 -12.67
N ILE A 135 10.30 0.80 -11.36
CA ILE A 135 11.12 0.08 -10.37
C ILE A 135 11.01 -1.44 -10.60
N ILE A 136 9.79 -1.97 -10.74
CA ILE A 136 9.58 -3.42 -10.96
C ILE A 136 10.23 -3.89 -12.26
N LEU A 137 10.10 -3.12 -13.35
CA LEU A 137 10.66 -3.49 -14.65
C LEU A 137 12.19 -3.45 -14.70
N ASN A 138 12.82 -2.62 -13.87
CA ASN A 138 14.28 -2.50 -13.79
C ASN A 138 14.89 -3.46 -12.75
N GLU A 139 14.06 -4.18 -11.98
CA GLU A 139 14.53 -5.20 -11.06
C GLU A 139 15.13 -6.38 -11.85
N ARG A 140 16.27 -6.88 -11.36
CA ARG A 140 17.02 -7.99 -11.93
C ARG A 140 17.35 -8.96 -10.81
N TYR A 141 17.23 -10.26 -11.09
CA TYR A 141 17.80 -11.26 -10.19
C TYR A 141 19.33 -11.22 -10.26
N ASP A 142 20.01 -11.84 -9.29
CA ASP A 142 21.48 -11.89 -9.21
C ASP A 142 22.13 -12.51 -10.46
N ASP A 143 21.37 -13.34 -11.20
CA ASP A 143 21.78 -13.95 -12.46
C ASP A 143 21.53 -13.07 -13.70
N GLY A 144 21.03 -11.84 -13.50
CA GLY A 144 20.74 -10.87 -14.56
C GLY A 144 19.43 -11.11 -15.31
N THR A 145 18.63 -12.11 -14.92
CA THR A 145 17.32 -12.36 -15.54
C THR A 145 16.28 -11.32 -15.10
N GLU A 146 15.34 -11.02 -15.98
CA GLU A 146 14.22 -10.13 -15.68
C GLU A 146 13.27 -10.80 -14.67
N SER A 147 12.67 -9.99 -13.79
CA SER A 147 11.60 -10.48 -12.92
C SER A 147 10.52 -11.18 -13.75
N HIS A 148 10.02 -12.32 -13.27
CA HIS A 148 8.87 -13.01 -13.88
C HIS A 148 7.63 -12.10 -13.99
N ASP A 149 7.57 -11.05 -13.17
CA ASP A 149 6.48 -10.08 -13.14
C ASP A 149 6.59 -9.01 -14.25
N ALA A 150 7.75 -8.89 -14.91
CA ALA A 150 8.04 -7.83 -15.86
C ALA A 150 7.11 -7.84 -17.08
N ALA A 151 6.72 -9.02 -17.57
CA ALA A 151 5.83 -9.13 -18.73
C ALA A 151 4.43 -8.55 -18.44
N ASN A 152 3.86 -8.89 -17.28
CA ASN A 152 2.56 -8.38 -16.86
C ASN A 152 2.63 -6.88 -16.57
N VAL A 153 3.64 -6.43 -15.83
CA VAL A 153 3.82 -5.00 -15.54
C VAL A 153 3.99 -4.19 -16.83
N LYS A 154 4.74 -4.69 -17.82
CA LYS A 154 4.88 -4.02 -19.12
C LYS A 154 3.54 -3.87 -19.84
N LYS A 155 2.76 -4.95 -19.93
CA LYS A 155 1.40 -4.94 -20.49
C LYS A 155 0.51 -3.90 -19.77
N TYR A 156 0.52 -3.89 -18.45
CA TYR A 156 -0.30 -2.97 -17.66
C TYR A 156 0.15 -1.51 -17.75
N LYS A 157 1.46 -1.28 -17.84
CA LYS A 157 2.02 0.04 -18.11
C LYS A 157 1.54 0.59 -19.47
N GLU A 158 1.54 -0.24 -20.51
CA GLU A 158 1.03 0.14 -21.84
C GLU A 158 -0.47 0.50 -21.79
N ILE A 159 -1.28 -0.29 -21.08
CA ILE A 159 -2.73 -0.01 -20.91
C ILE A 159 -2.95 1.33 -20.19
N LEU A 160 -2.15 1.63 -19.16
CA LEU A 160 -2.24 2.89 -18.42
C LEU A 160 -1.83 4.11 -19.27
N LEU A 161 -0.92 3.91 -20.23
CA LEU A 161 -0.44 4.96 -21.14
C LEU A 161 -1.36 5.20 -22.35
N ALA A 162 -2.08 4.18 -22.81
CA ALA A 162 -2.82 4.18 -24.09
C ALA A 162 -4.00 5.18 -24.21
N ASN A 163 -4.27 6.02 -23.20
CA ASN A 163 -5.34 7.02 -23.23
C ASN A 163 -4.88 8.38 -22.66
N SER A 164 -3.61 8.70 -22.89
CA SER A 164 -3.02 10.03 -22.61
C SER A 164 -3.28 10.97 -23.79
#